data_AF-A0A098LW59-F1
#
_entry.id   AF-A0A098LW59-F1
#
_cell.length_a   1.000
_cell.length_b   1.000
_cell.length_c   1.000
_cell.angle_alpha   90.00
_cell.angle_beta   90.00
_cell.angle_gamma   90.00
#
_symmetry.space_group_name_H-M   'P 1'
#
loop_
_entity.id
_entity.type
_entity.pdbx_description
1 polymer ?
#
loop_
_entity_poly.entity_id
_entity_poly.type
_entity_poly.pdbx_seq_one_letter_code
_entity_poly.pdbx_strand_id
1 'polypeptide(L)'
;MMALTLDILMCITMVTIMMTTANARLQSCAFNQVCAVGVRESYYALYCDCEGPTLCPIDDYAYTFNGNFFICGRYRLVEACETHDEVAVVLSPDIATLRCRCVTYERREDGQMYCKDLWYPDPKQYV
;
A
#
# COMPACT_ATOMS: atom_id res chain seq x y z
N MET A 1 25.70 -32.85 59.92
CA MET A 1 24.96 -31.59 60.13
C MET A 1 24.78 -30.94 58.76
N MET A 2 23.54 -30.85 58.29
CA MET A 2 23.18 -30.08 57.10
C MET A 2 23.03 -28.62 57.51
N ALA A 3 23.65 -27.70 56.79
CA ALA A 3 23.35 -26.28 56.87
C ALA A 3 22.84 -25.84 55.50
N LEU A 4 21.51 -25.67 55.42
CA LEU A 4 20.87 -24.84 54.41
C LEU A 4 21.35 -23.40 54.59
N THR A 5 21.75 -22.74 53.50
CA THR A 5 21.35 -21.36 53.16
C THR A 5 21.65 -21.13 51.67
N LEU A 6 20.72 -21.54 50.80
CA LEU A 6 20.47 -20.77 49.59
C LEU A 6 19.75 -19.52 50.09
N ASP A 7 20.37 -18.36 50.01
CA ASP A 7 19.63 -17.11 49.83
C ASP A 7 20.56 -15.98 49.38
N ILE A 8 20.20 -15.46 48.20
CA ILE A 8 20.28 -14.06 47.83
C ILE A 8 21.70 -13.49 47.75
N LEU A 9 22.30 -13.53 46.56
CA LEU A 9 23.09 -12.39 46.12
C LEU A 9 23.16 -12.31 44.60
N MET A 10 22.68 -11.17 44.09
CA MET A 10 22.97 -10.60 42.78
C MET A 10 22.21 -11.29 41.63
N CYS A 11 20.89 -11.10 41.51
CA CYS A 11 20.25 -9.85 41.11
C CYS A 11 21.08 -9.07 40.08
N ILE A 12 20.46 -8.81 38.94
CA ILE A 12 21.01 -8.18 37.75
C ILE A 12 21.80 -9.15 36.86
N THR A 13 21.22 -10.32 36.54
CA THR A 13 21.19 -10.67 35.10
C THR A 13 20.45 -9.53 34.46
N MET A 14 21.24 -8.61 33.91
CA MET A 14 20.80 -7.44 33.19
C MET A 14 19.87 -7.96 32.09
N VAL A 15 18.57 -7.93 32.40
CA VAL A 15 17.48 -8.04 31.46
C VAL A 15 17.53 -6.74 30.68
N THR A 16 18.60 -6.51 29.92
CA THR A 16 18.46 -5.87 28.63
C THR A 16 17.81 -6.93 27.75
N ILE A 17 16.53 -7.22 28.06
CA ILE A 17 15.56 -7.33 26.98
C ILE A 17 15.67 -5.95 26.35
N MET A 18 16.58 -5.82 25.38
CA MET A 18 16.36 -4.91 24.29
C MET A 18 15.00 -5.37 23.79
N MET A 19 13.95 -4.72 24.28
CA MET A 19 12.72 -4.59 23.53
C MET A 19 13.16 -3.81 22.30
N THR A 20 13.80 -4.50 21.36
CA THR A 20 13.58 -4.20 19.97
C THR A 20 12.09 -4.41 19.81
N THR A 21 11.33 -3.35 20.10
CA THR A 21 10.14 -3.05 19.34
C THR A 21 10.63 -3.01 17.91
N ALA A 22 10.75 -4.19 17.28
CA ALA A 22 10.68 -4.28 15.86
C ALA A 22 9.32 -3.66 15.58
N ASN A 23 9.32 -2.36 15.25
CA ASN A 23 8.18 -1.75 14.60
C ASN A 23 7.93 -2.68 13.43
N ALA A 24 6.91 -3.53 13.55
CA ALA A 24 6.54 -4.49 12.54
C ALA A 24 6.05 -3.68 11.34
N ARG A 25 7.01 -3.17 10.57
CA ARG A 25 6.77 -2.55 9.28
C ARG A 25 6.22 -3.64 8.39
N LEU A 26 5.18 -3.30 7.66
CA LEU A 26 4.66 -4.18 6.62
C LEU A 26 5.76 -4.38 5.57
N GLN A 27 5.61 -5.43 4.76
CA GLN A 27 6.47 -5.58 3.58
C GLN A 27 6.42 -4.27 2.75
N SER A 28 7.53 -3.90 2.12
CA SER A 28 7.55 -2.68 1.31
C SER A 28 6.78 -2.86 -0.01
N CYS A 29 5.97 -1.88 -0.38
CA CYS A 29 5.23 -1.83 -1.63
C CYS A 29 6.13 -1.45 -2.82
N ALA A 30 5.84 -2.00 -3.99
CA ALA A 30 6.31 -1.39 -5.24
C ALA A 30 5.60 -0.04 -5.51
N PHE A 31 6.20 0.82 -6.34
CA PHE A 31 5.73 2.20 -6.58
C PHE A 31 4.24 2.32 -6.98
N ASN A 32 3.76 1.45 -7.88
CA ASN A 32 2.35 1.45 -8.33
C ASN A 32 1.47 0.39 -7.63
N GLN A 33 2.00 -0.24 -6.59
CA GLN A 33 1.27 -1.23 -5.82
C GLN A 33 0.31 -0.52 -4.87
N VAL A 34 -0.89 -1.08 -4.74
CA VAL A 34 -1.89 -0.59 -3.79
C VAL A 34 -1.38 -0.88 -2.37
N CYS A 35 -1.21 0.18 -1.60
CA CYS A 35 -0.80 0.11 -0.20
C CYS A 35 -2.00 0.11 0.75
N ALA A 36 -3.13 0.69 0.34
CA ALA A 36 -4.36 0.65 1.11
C ALA A 36 -5.63 0.64 0.26
N VAL A 37 -6.71 0.09 0.81
CA VAL A 37 -8.06 0.18 0.24
C VAL A 37 -9.04 0.69 1.28
N GLY A 38 -9.82 1.72 0.95
CA GLY A 38 -10.93 2.22 1.76
C GLY A 38 -12.09 1.23 1.73
N VAL A 39 -12.46 0.70 2.90
CA VAL A 39 -13.54 -0.27 3.08
C VAL A 39 -14.81 0.40 3.60
N ARG A 40 -14.67 1.44 4.44
CA ARG A 40 -15.74 2.30 4.99
C ARG A 40 -15.18 3.72 5.21
N GLU A 41 -16.04 4.70 5.52
CA GLU A 41 -15.72 6.13 5.67
C GLU A 41 -14.52 6.47 6.57
N SER A 42 -14.00 5.53 7.37
CA SER A 42 -12.79 5.72 8.18
C SER A 42 -11.98 4.44 8.40
N TYR A 43 -12.23 3.39 7.62
CA TYR A 43 -11.50 2.12 7.77
C TYR A 43 -10.77 1.77 6.48
N TYR A 44 -9.46 1.58 6.62
CA TYR A 44 -8.56 1.24 5.53
C TYR A 44 -7.93 -0.13 5.81
N ALA A 45 -7.98 -1.02 4.82
CA ALA A 45 -7.15 -2.22 4.82
C ALA A 45 -5.76 -1.82 4.32
N LEU A 46 -4.74 -1.90 5.18
CA LEU A 46 -3.34 -1.66 4.84
C LEU A 46 -2.68 -2.97 4.38
N TYR A 47 -2.00 -2.94 3.24
CA TYR A 47 -1.39 -4.13 2.64
C TYR A 47 0.14 -4.12 2.72
N CYS A 48 0.76 -2.95 2.57
CA CYS A 48 2.21 -2.80 2.54
C CYS A 48 2.62 -1.36 2.91
N ASP A 49 3.90 -1.16 3.24
CA ASP A 49 4.48 0.15 3.53
C ASP A 49 5.17 0.74 2.30
N CYS A 50 4.94 2.02 2.01
CA CYS A 50 5.65 2.70 0.92
C CYS A 50 7.14 2.87 1.27
N GLU A 51 8.03 2.72 0.29
CA GLU A 51 9.46 2.95 0.51
C GLU A 51 9.73 4.40 0.97
N GLY A 52 10.61 4.55 1.96
CA GLY A 52 11.03 5.84 2.51
C GLY A 52 10.42 6.18 3.89
N PRO A 53 10.37 7.47 4.26
CA PRO A 53 9.78 7.92 5.53
C PRO A 53 8.25 7.99 5.50
N THR A 54 7.64 7.79 4.34
CA THR A 54 6.22 8.01 4.08
C THR A 54 5.43 6.72 4.31
N LEU A 55 4.45 6.78 5.21
CA LEU A 55 3.39 5.78 5.29
C LEU A 55 2.52 5.81 4.02
N CYS A 56 1.69 4.79 3.84
CA CYS A 56 0.70 4.80 2.76
C CYS A 56 -0.15 6.08 2.82
N PRO A 57 -0.21 6.88 1.73
CA PRO A 57 -0.79 8.23 1.73
C PRO A 57 -2.33 8.21 1.64
N ILE A 58 -2.99 7.66 2.67
CA ILE A 58 -4.46 7.50 2.71
C ILE A 58 -5.26 8.81 2.81
N ASP A 59 -4.60 9.91 3.19
CA ASP A 59 -5.21 11.24 3.33
C ASP A 59 -4.96 12.14 2.11
N ASP A 60 -4.24 11.66 1.09
CA ASP A 60 -3.90 12.45 -0.10
C ASP A 60 -4.51 11.85 -1.38
N TYR A 61 -5.55 12.52 -1.88
CA TYR A 61 -6.24 12.15 -3.12
C TYR A 61 -5.34 12.13 -4.36
N ALA A 62 -4.15 12.75 -4.33
CA ALA A 62 -3.18 12.65 -5.42
C ALA A 62 -2.59 11.24 -5.59
N TYR A 63 -2.78 10.36 -4.59
CA TYR A 63 -2.33 8.97 -4.57
C TYR A 63 -3.50 7.98 -4.65
N THR A 64 -4.72 8.48 -4.83
CA THR A 64 -5.93 7.67 -4.89
C THR A 64 -6.37 7.46 -6.33
N PHE A 65 -6.86 6.26 -6.64
CA PHE A 65 -7.60 5.98 -7.87
C PHE A 65 -8.88 5.20 -7.57
N ASN A 66 -9.84 5.27 -8.49
CA ASN A 66 -11.15 4.62 -8.37
C ASN A 66 -11.89 4.94 -7.04
N GLY A 67 -11.61 6.10 -6.44
CA GLY A 67 -12.26 6.61 -5.23
C GLY A 67 -11.77 6.02 -3.90
N ASN A 68 -11.20 4.81 -3.89
CA ASN A 68 -10.85 4.13 -2.64
C ASN A 68 -9.57 3.29 -2.66
N PHE A 69 -8.80 3.28 -3.75
CA PHE A 69 -7.51 2.57 -3.80
C PHE A 69 -6.36 3.58 -3.67
N PHE A 70 -5.40 3.30 -2.80
CA PHE A 70 -4.25 4.18 -2.53
C PHE A 70 -2.95 3.49 -2.94
N ILE A 71 -2.08 4.22 -3.63
CA ILE A 71 -0.77 3.74 -4.11
C ILE A 71 0.37 4.57 -3.52
N CYS A 72 1.60 4.04 -3.61
CA CYS A 72 2.79 4.75 -3.12
C CYS A 72 3.29 5.85 -4.06
N GLY A 73 3.02 5.72 -5.36
CA GLY A 73 3.28 6.74 -6.37
C GLY A 73 2.13 7.73 -6.53
N ARG A 74 2.40 8.95 -7.01
CA ARG A 74 1.34 9.88 -7.37
C ARG A 74 0.57 9.35 -8.58
N TYR A 75 -0.75 9.30 -8.50
CA TYR A 75 -1.62 8.80 -9.56
C TYR A 75 -1.40 9.53 -10.90
N ARG A 76 -1.20 10.85 -10.86
CA ARG A 76 -0.92 11.68 -12.05
C ARG A 76 0.44 11.41 -12.71
N LEU A 77 1.33 10.64 -12.09
CA LEU A 77 2.62 10.26 -12.68
C LEU A 77 2.57 8.89 -13.35
N VAL A 78 1.51 8.11 -13.10
CA VAL A 78 1.27 6.85 -13.80
C VAL A 78 0.86 7.17 -15.24
N GLU A 79 1.45 6.47 -16.21
CA GLU A 79 1.14 6.64 -17.63
C GLU A 79 -0.32 6.31 -17.91
N ALA A 80 -0.96 7.05 -18.81
CA ALA A 80 -2.34 6.78 -19.21
C ALA A 80 -2.39 5.50 -20.05
N CYS A 81 -3.44 4.70 -19.89
CA CYS A 81 -3.66 3.59 -20.81
C CYS A 81 -3.95 4.14 -22.21
N GLU A 82 -3.48 3.46 -23.25
CA GLU A 82 -3.68 3.89 -24.62
C GLU A 82 -5.01 3.37 -25.18
N THR A 83 -5.44 2.19 -24.71
CA THR A 83 -6.64 1.50 -25.20
C THR A 83 -7.51 0.96 -24.07
N HIS A 84 -8.78 0.68 -24.38
CA HIS A 84 -9.73 0.06 -23.45
C HIS A 84 -9.45 -1.43 -23.17
N ASP A 85 -8.58 -2.07 -23.97
CA ASP A 85 -8.28 -3.49 -23.86
C ASP A 85 -6.99 -3.78 -23.09
N GLU A 86 -6.29 -2.75 -22.66
CA GLU A 86 -5.17 -2.87 -21.73
C GLU A 86 -5.65 -3.11 -20.31
N VAL A 87 -5.02 -4.07 -19.63
CA VAL A 87 -5.23 -4.31 -18.21
C VAL A 87 -4.67 -3.13 -17.42
N ALA A 88 -5.57 -2.28 -16.93
CA ALA A 88 -5.23 -1.08 -16.19
C ALA A 88 -4.82 -1.38 -14.74
N VAL A 89 -5.49 -2.34 -14.10
CA VAL A 89 -5.15 -2.81 -12.74
C VAL A 89 -5.04 -4.33 -12.75
N VAL A 90 -3.89 -4.81 -12.32
CA VAL A 90 -3.69 -6.24 -12.07
C VAL A 90 -4.13 -6.54 -10.65
N LEU A 91 -5.20 -7.31 -10.52
CA LEU A 91 -5.74 -7.81 -9.26
C LEU A 91 -5.17 -9.21 -8.99
N SER A 92 -4.40 -9.33 -7.92
CA SER A 92 -4.01 -10.60 -7.32
C SER A 92 -4.78 -10.82 -6.01
N PRO A 93 -4.82 -12.05 -5.46
CA PRO A 93 -5.56 -12.34 -4.22
C PRO A 93 -5.18 -11.44 -3.05
N ASP A 94 -3.90 -11.06 -2.95
CA ASP A 94 -3.37 -10.35 -1.80
C ASP A 94 -3.14 -8.86 -2.09
N ILE A 95 -2.88 -8.51 -3.35
CA ILE A 95 -2.37 -7.20 -3.75
C ILE A 95 -2.96 -6.76 -5.09
N ALA A 96 -3.28 -5.48 -5.22
CA ALA A 96 -3.60 -4.85 -6.51
C ALA A 96 -2.43 -3.98 -6.98
N THR A 97 -2.18 -3.95 -8.30
CA THR A 97 -1.11 -3.14 -8.90
C THR A 97 -1.65 -2.35 -10.08
N LEU A 98 -1.52 -1.03 -10.02
CA LEU A 98 -1.90 -0.13 -11.11
C LEU A 98 -0.82 -0.18 -12.21
N ARG A 99 -1.22 -0.49 -13.44
CA ARG A 99 -0.31 -0.49 -14.62
C ARG A 99 -0.38 0.82 -15.37
N CYS A 100 -1.59 1.29 -15.62
CA CYS A 100 -1.83 2.53 -16.33
C CYS A 100 -3.10 3.22 -15.79
N ARG A 101 -3.18 4.54 -15.93
CA ARG A 101 -4.29 5.36 -15.39
C ARG A 101 -5.46 5.47 -16.37
N CYS A 102 -6.67 5.42 -15.82
CA CYS A 102 -7.94 5.67 -16.53
C CYS A 102 -8.70 6.84 -15.89
N VAL A 103 -9.73 7.37 -16.57
CA VAL A 103 -10.69 8.27 -15.91
C VAL A 103 -11.60 7.46 -15.00
N THR A 104 -12.14 6.37 -15.55
CA THR A 104 -12.94 5.39 -14.82
C THR A 104 -12.52 3.97 -15.17
N TYR A 105 -12.81 3.03 -14.27
CA TYR A 105 -12.41 1.64 -14.39
C TYR A 105 -13.64 0.74 -14.41
N GLU A 106 -13.53 -0.39 -15.10
CA GLU A 106 -14.50 -1.49 -15.06
C GLU A 106 -13.79 -2.80 -14.77
N ARG A 107 -14.48 -3.70 -14.05
CA ARG A 107 -13.98 -5.06 -13.83
C ARG A 107 -14.58 -5.98 -14.88
N ARG A 108 -13.74 -6.76 -15.57
CA ARG A 108 -14.18 -7.74 -16.58
C ARG A 108 -14.25 -9.15 -16.01
N GLU A 109 -14.72 -10.10 -16.82
CA GLU A 109 -14.96 -11.50 -16.42
C GLU A 109 -13.68 -12.24 -15.98
N ASP A 110 -12.53 -11.83 -16.48
CA ASP A 110 -11.21 -12.33 -16.07
C ASP A 110 -10.80 -11.86 -14.66
N GLY A 111 -11.65 -11.05 -14.03
CA GLY A 111 -11.46 -10.54 -12.68
C GLY A 111 -10.50 -9.37 -12.59
N GLN A 112 -9.93 -8.88 -13.69
CA GLN A 112 -9.01 -7.74 -13.77
C GLN A 112 -9.79 -6.44 -14.01
N MET A 113 -9.12 -5.28 -13.86
CA MET A 113 -9.73 -3.99 -14.17
C MET A 113 -9.14 -3.36 -15.42
N TYR A 114 -10.02 -2.80 -16.25
CA TYR A 114 -9.74 -2.17 -17.53
C TYR A 114 -10.26 -0.73 -17.52
N CYS A 115 -9.79 0.10 -18.47
CA CYS A 115 -10.34 1.44 -18.63
C CYS A 115 -11.75 1.38 -19.20
N LYS A 116 -12.70 1.94 -18.46
CA LYS A 116 -14.02 2.25 -19.01
C LYS A 116 -14.00 3.58 -19.77
N ASP A 117 -13.28 4.58 -19.24
CA ASP A 117 -13.06 5.87 -19.89
C ASP A 117 -11.55 6.18 -19.94
N LEU A 118 -11.01 6.43 -21.13
CA LEU A 118 -9.60 6.76 -21.34
C LEU A 118 -9.29 8.22 -21.01
N TRP A 119 -8.05 8.46 -20.55
CA TRP A 119 -7.51 9.83 -20.45
C TRP A 119 -7.06 10.28 -21.83
N TYR A 120 -7.96 10.90 -22.59
CA TYR A 120 -7.54 11.64 -23.77
C TYR A 120 -6.93 12.97 -23.32
N PRO A 121 -5.64 13.25 -23.57
CA PRO A 121 -5.15 14.60 -23.48
C PRO A 121 -5.98 15.43 -24.47
N ASP A 122 -6.70 16.44 -23.98
CA ASP A 122 -7.43 17.34 -24.88
C ASP A 122 -6.41 17.96 -25.84
N PRO A 123 -6.46 17.68 -27.16
CA PRO A 123 -5.48 18.21 -28.10
C PRO A 123 -5.49 19.75 -28.14
N LYS A 124 -6.50 20.40 -27.54
CA LYS A 124 -6.60 21.86 -27.43
C LYS A 124 -5.79 22.47 -26.28
N GLN A 125 -5.14 21.69 -25.43
CA GLN A 125 -4.24 22.22 -24.38
C GLN A 125 -2.80 22.47 -24.86
N TYR A 126 -2.50 22.18 -26.13
CA TYR A 126 -1.18 22.36 -26.75
C TYR A 126 -1.18 23.33 -27.94
N VAL A 127 -2.18 24.21 -28.05
CA VAL A 127 -2.26 25.29 -29.05
C VAL A 127 -2.23 26.65 -28.36
#